data_AF-A0A7I7WJG1-F1
#
_entry.id   AF-A0A7I7WJG1-F1
#
_cell.length_a   1.000
_cell.length_b   1.000
_cell.length_c   1.000
_cell.angle_alpha   90.00
_cell.angle_beta   90.00
_cell.angle_gamma   90.00
#
_symmetry.space_group_name_H-M   'P 1'
#
loop_
_entity.id
_entity.type
_entity.pdbx_description
1 polymer ?
#
loop_
_entity_poly.entity_id
_entity_poly.type
_entity_poly.pdbx_seq_one_letter_code
_entity_poly.pdbx_strand_id
1 'polypeptide(L)'
;MTFITTGGVIDGPKLRGEILPGGGDWLIVGSDGVGRVDVRATLKTHDGVLIHYEARGVINVPADGLDRLAAGDVLGFDETYVRTTPTFETADERYGWLSGLVTVGYNVLSPNHIDYRIYRVL
;
A
#
# COMPACT_ATOMS: atom_id res chain seq x y z
N MET A 1 15.70 -3.01 -1.52
CA MET A 1 15.50 -1.61 -1.95
C MET A 1 14.70 -0.90 -0.88
N THR A 2 14.86 0.41 -0.75
CA THR A 2 14.06 1.19 0.22
C THR A 2 13.41 2.34 -0.51
N PHE A 3 12.09 2.43 -0.44
CA PHE A 3 11.30 3.53 -0.98
C PHE A 3 10.81 4.39 0.16
N ILE A 4 11.08 5.69 0.11
CA ILE A 4 10.59 6.64 1.11
C ILE A 4 9.21 7.11 0.70
N THR A 5 8.25 6.98 1.61
CA THR A 5 6.91 7.52 1.42
C THR A 5 6.97 9.04 1.51
N THR A 6 6.65 9.72 0.41
CA THR A 6 6.61 11.18 0.32
C THR A 6 5.21 11.74 0.57
N GLY A 7 4.18 10.90 0.51
CA GLY A 7 2.80 11.26 0.82
C GLY A 7 1.80 10.39 0.03
N GLY A 8 0.52 10.73 0.13
CA GLY A 8 -0.55 10.05 -0.61
C GLY A 8 -1.93 10.52 -0.19
N VAL A 9 -2.95 10.08 -0.92
CA VAL A 9 -4.36 10.39 -0.66
C VAL A 9 -5.10 9.12 -0.27
N ILE A 10 -5.99 9.23 0.70
CA ILE A 10 -6.87 8.15 1.12
C ILE A 10 -8.30 8.57 0.78
N ASP A 11 -8.94 7.80 -0.09
CA ASP A 11 -10.34 8.01 -0.45
C ASP A 11 -11.13 6.71 -0.33
N GLY A 12 -12.17 6.75 0.49
CA GLY A 12 -12.99 5.61 0.82
C GLY A 12 -14.27 6.02 1.56
N PRO A 13 -15.30 5.16 1.55
CA PRO A 13 -16.62 5.51 2.09
C PRO A 13 -16.63 5.72 3.60
N LYS A 14 -15.66 5.15 4.33
CA LYS A 14 -15.56 5.20 5.80
C LYS A 14 -14.23 5.73 6.32
N LEU A 15 -13.28 6.03 5.43
CA LEU A 15 -11.96 6.53 5.76
C LEU A 15 -11.51 7.45 4.63
N ARG A 16 -11.22 8.71 4.97
CA ARG A 16 -10.66 9.71 4.06
C ARG A 16 -9.53 10.44 4.75
N GLY A 17 -8.53 10.87 3.99
CA GLY A 17 -7.38 11.58 4.55
C GLY A 17 -6.17 11.54 3.63
N GLU A 18 -5.00 11.57 4.25
CA GLU A 18 -3.70 11.62 3.59
C GLU A 18 -2.74 10.59 4.20
N ILE A 19 -1.77 10.16 3.41
CA ILE A 19 -0.58 9.46 3.91
C ILE A 19 0.47 10.54 4.18
N LEU A 20 1.03 10.57 5.39
CA LEU A 20 2.06 11.53 5.76
C LEU A 20 3.44 11.11 5.22
N PRO A 21 4.32 12.08 4.91
CA PRO A 21 5.71 11.78 4.58
C PRO A 21 6.46 11.17 5.79
N GLY A 22 7.47 10.35 5.51
CA GLY A 22 8.38 9.79 6.52
C GLY A 22 8.23 8.29 6.77
N GLY A 23 7.23 7.64 6.16
CA GLY A 23 7.15 6.18 6.06
C GLY A 23 8.10 5.60 5.01
N GLY A 24 8.03 4.29 4.81
CA GLY A 24 8.76 3.65 3.73
C GLY A 24 8.36 2.19 3.46
N ASP A 25 8.90 1.65 2.37
CA ASP A 25 8.82 0.25 1.98
C ASP A 25 10.21 -0.36 1.88
N TRP A 26 10.44 -1.45 2.63
CA TRP A 26 11.68 -2.24 2.60
C TRP A 26 11.55 -3.43 1.65
N LEU A 27 11.31 -3.15 0.37
CA LEU A 27 11.15 -4.15 -0.68
C LEU A 27 12.38 -5.05 -0.82
N ILE A 28 12.19 -6.35 -0.68
CA ILE A 28 13.18 -7.38 -1.02
C ILE A 28 12.71 -8.13 -2.26
N VAL A 29 13.56 -8.21 -3.29
CA VAL A 29 13.33 -9.10 -4.43
C VAL A 29 14.11 -10.40 -4.17
N GLY A 30 13.38 -11.51 -4.06
CA GLY A 30 13.98 -12.81 -3.84
C GLY A 30 14.66 -13.37 -5.09
N SER A 31 15.46 -14.43 -4.93
CA SER A 31 16.03 -15.18 -6.05
C SER A 31 14.97 -15.87 -6.91
N ASP A 32 13.75 -16.00 -6.39
CA ASP A 32 12.54 -16.45 -7.10
C ASP A 32 11.92 -15.37 -7.99
N GLY A 33 12.49 -14.16 -8.03
CA GLY A 33 11.95 -13.01 -8.75
C GLY A 33 10.75 -12.36 -8.06
N VAL A 34 10.29 -12.89 -6.92
CA VAL A 34 9.14 -12.34 -6.19
C VAL A 34 9.58 -11.22 -5.26
N GLY A 35 8.98 -10.06 -5.45
CA GLY A 35 9.10 -8.93 -4.53
C GLY A 35 8.32 -9.17 -3.24
N ARG A 36 8.87 -8.78 -2.11
CA ARG A 36 8.26 -8.85 -0.78
C ARG A 36 8.32 -7.47 -0.14
N VAL A 37 7.15 -6.88 0.08
CA VAL A 37 7.03 -5.54 0.65
C VAL A 37 6.90 -5.59 2.18
N ASP A 38 7.46 -4.59 2.85
CA ASP A 38 7.23 -4.27 4.26
C ASP A 38 7.05 -2.75 4.30
N VAL A 39 5.81 -2.31 4.13
CA VAL A 39 5.42 -0.91 4.12
C VAL A 39 5.05 -0.50 5.53
N ARG A 40 5.58 0.64 5.97
CA ARG A 40 5.16 1.31 7.21
C ARG A 40 4.94 2.78 6.96
N ALA A 41 3.78 3.30 7.34
CA ALA A 41 3.42 4.69 7.12
C ALA A 41 2.50 5.22 8.22
N THR A 42 2.34 6.54 8.27
CA THR A 42 1.34 7.20 9.11
C THR A 42 0.25 7.76 8.23
N LEU A 43 -1.00 7.33 8.47
CA LEU A 43 -2.17 7.94 7.86
C LEU A 43 -2.66 9.06 8.76
N LYS A 44 -3.14 10.14 8.16
CA LYS A 44 -3.87 11.20 8.85
C LYS A 44 -5.24 11.35 8.22
N THR A 45 -6.26 11.11 9.02
CA THR A 45 -7.66 11.26 8.60
C THR A 45 -8.00 12.73 8.37
N HIS A 46 -9.03 12.98 7.57
CA HIS A 46 -9.57 14.31 7.30
C HIS A 46 -9.98 15.11 8.55
N ASP A 47 -10.28 14.43 9.66
CA ASP A 47 -10.62 15.02 10.96
C ASP A 47 -9.48 14.91 11.99
N GLY A 48 -8.24 14.71 11.52
CA GLY A 48 -7.01 14.93 12.28
C GLY A 48 -6.48 13.74 13.08
N VAL A 49 -7.12 12.57 13.02
CA VAL A 49 -6.65 11.35 13.70
C VAL A 49 -5.49 10.72 12.96
N LEU A 50 -4.45 10.36 13.71
CA LEU A 50 -3.31 9.58 13.22
C LEU A 50 -3.58 8.07 13.38
N ILE A 51 -3.22 7.31 12.34
CA ILE A 51 -3.37 5.87 12.28
C ILE A 51 -2.04 5.29 11.78
N HIS A 52 -1.45 4.38 12.56
CA HIS A 52 -0.30 3.60 12.10
C HIS A 52 -0.77 2.60 11.05
N TYR A 53 -0.04 2.53 9.95
CA TYR A 53 -0.31 1.64 8.83
C TYR A 53 0.88 0.73 8.59
N GLU A 54 0.63 -0.56 8.54
CA GLU A 54 1.59 -1.53 8.02
C GLU A 54 0.97 -2.32 6.89
N ALA A 55 1.76 -2.67 5.88
CA ALA A 55 1.35 -3.63 4.87
C ALA A 55 2.52 -4.52 4.48
N ARG A 56 2.29 -5.82 4.57
CA ARG A 56 3.17 -6.84 3.97
C ARG A 56 2.49 -7.46 2.78
N GLY A 57 3.27 -8.02 1.86
CA GLY A 57 2.71 -8.60 0.66
C GLY A 57 3.75 -9.12 -0.30
N VAL A 58 3.25 -9.55 -1.46
CA VAL A 58 4.07 -10.02 -2.57
C VAL A 58 3.79 -9.20 -3.83
N ILE A 59 4.84 -9.03 -4.64
CA ILE A 59 4.82 -8.40 -5.95
C ILE A 59 5.34 -9.44 -6.94
N ASN A 60 4.52 -9.80 -7.92
CA ASN A 60 4.95 -10.51 -9.11
C ASN A 60 4.43 -9.76 -10.34
N VAL A 61 5.35 -9.39 -11.22
CA VAL A 61 5.10 -8.58 -12.42
C VAL A 61 5.54 -9.38 -13.65
N PRO A 62 5.01 -9.05 -14.84
CA PRO A 62 5.51 -9.60 -16.10
C PRO A 62 7.03 -9.40 -16.24
N ALA A 63 7.66 -10.25 -17.05
CA ALA A 63 9.12 -10.24 -17.24
C ALA A 63 9.64 -8.88 -17.77
N ASP A 64 8.86 -8.18 -18.58
CA ASP A 64 9.11 -6.84 -19.11
C ASP A 64 8.53 -5.72 -18.23
N GLY A 65 7.93 -6.05 -17.08
CA GLY A 65 7.19 -5.11 -16.25
C GLY A 65 8.03 -3.97 -15.71
N LEU A 66 9.27 -4.24 -15.28
CA LEU A 66 10.17 -3.19 -14.77
C LEU A 66 10.62 -2.24 -15.89
N ASP A 67 10.88 -2.76 -17.08
CA ASP A 67 11.24 -1.95 -18.25
C ASP A 67 10.06 -1.06 -18.68
N ARG A 68 8.85 -1.62 -18.68
CA ARG A 68 7.60 -0.87 -18.93
C ARG A 68 7.40 0.26 -17.91
N LEU A 69 7.55 -0.02 -16.62
CA LEU A 69 7.47 1.01 -15.56
C LEU A 69 8.53 2.09 -15.75
N ALA A 70 9.76 1.73 -16.11
CA ALA A 70 10.84 2.68 -16.39
C ALA A 70 10.57 3.54 -17.65
N ALA A 71 9.84 2.99 -18.62
CA ALA A 71 9.38 3.69 -19.82
C ALA A 71 8.17 4.61 -19.58
N GLY A 72 7.55 4.55 -18.39
CA GLY A 72 6.42 5.39 -18.01
C GLY A 72 5.06 4.69 -18.09
N ASP A 73 5.02 3.39 -18.41
CA ASP A 73 3.78 2.63 -18.46
C ASP A 73 3.20 2.41 -17.05
N VAL A 74 1.88 2.15 -17.02
CA VAL A 74 1.17 1.67 -15.84
C VAL A 74 0.95 0.17 -16.01
N LEU A 75 1.21 -0.61 -14.96
CA LEU A 75 0.89 -2.03 -14.92
C LEU A 75 -0.41 -2.25 -14.15
N GLY A 76 -1.43 -2.74 -14.86
CA GLY A 76 -2.75 -3.01 -14.30
C GLY A 76 -2.74 -4.11 -13.23
N PHE A 77 -3.80 -4.15 -12.41
CA PHE A 77 -3.98 -5.21 -11.41
C PHE A 77 -4.28 -6.58 -12.05
N ASP A 78 -4.69 -6.59 -13.32
CA ASP A 78 -4.98 -7.75 -14.16
C ASP A 78 -3.72 -8.30 -14.86
N GLU A 79 -2.67 -7.48 -15.00
CA GLU A 79 -1.37 -7.87 -15.53
C GLU A 79 -0.38 -8.32 -14.44
N THR A 80 -0.65 -7.94 -13.18
CA THR A 80 0.26 -8.16 -12.06
C THR A 80 -0.38 -8.93 -10.92
N TYR A 81 0.43 -9.70 -10.20
CA TYR A 81 0.03 -10.26 -8.91
C TYR A 81 0.71 -9.47 -7.79
N VAL A 82 0.11 -8.33 -7.46
CA VAL A 82 0.48 -7.54 -6.28
C VAL A 82 -0.61 -7.67 -5.23
N ARG A 83 -0.30 -8.31 -4.12
CA ARG A 83 -1.25 -8.56 -3.03
C ARG A 83 -0.64 -8.21 -1.69
N THR A 84 -1.31 -7.33 -0.97
CA THR A 84 -0.89 -6.87 0.35
C THR A 84 -1.94 -7.19 1.41
N THR A 85 -1.54 -7.26 2.67
CA THR A 85 -2.43 -7.41 3.82
C THR A 85 -2.22 -6.23 4.77
N PRO A 86 -2.89 -5.10 4.50
CA PRO A 86 -2.77 -3.93 5.37
C PRO A 86 -3.35 -4.16 6.76
N THR A 87 -2.70 -3.57 7.76
CA THR A 87 -3.19 -3.44 9.13
C THR A 87 -3.17 -1.98 9.54
N PHE A 88 -4.02 -1.65 10.51
CA PHE A 88 -4.25 -0.29 10.97
C PHE A 88 -4.25 -0.29 12.49
N GLU A 89 -3.59 0.68 13.12
CA GLU A 89 -3.59 0.82 14.57
C GLU A 89 -3.81 2.27 14.98
N THR A 90 -4.76 2.50 15.89
CA THR A 90 -5.03 3.80 16.48
C THR A 90 -5.73 3.63 17.83
N ALA A 91 -5.55 4.60 18.72
CA ALA A 91 -6.24 4.68 20.00
C ALA A 91 -7.53 5.53 19.94
N ASP A 92 -7.82 6.19 18.81
CA ASP A 92 -9.01 7.02 18.67
C ASP A 92 -10.27 6.16 18.47
N GLU A 93 -11.26 6.34 19.33
CA GLU A 93 -12.48 5.53 19.36
C GLU A 93 -13.29 5.62 18.05
N ARG A 94 -13.24 6.75 17.32
CA ARG A 94 -13.96 6.91 16.04
C ARG A 94 -13.46 5.95 14.97
N TYR A 95 -12.18 5.59 15.05
CA TYR A 95 -11.47 4.76 14.07
C TYR A 95 -11.01 3.41 14.64
N GLY A 96 -11.29 3.12 15.91
CA GLY A 96 -10.90 1.87 16.58
C GLY A 96 -11.42 0.60 15.91
N TRP A 97 -12.49 0.70 15.10
CA TRP A 97 -13.00 -0.40 14.29
C TRP A 97 -11.99 -0.91 13.26
N LEU A 98 -11.04 -0.08 12.81
CA LEU A 98 -10.00 -0.46 11.84
C LEU A 98 -9.02 -1.48 12.42
N SER A 99 -8.66 -1.34 13.70
CA SER A 99 -7.71 -2.21 14.39
C SER A 99 -8.20 -3.65 14.54
N GLY A 100 -9.51 -3.89 14.38
CA GLY A 100 -10.12 -5.21 14.44
C GLY A 100 -10.33 -5.88 13.08
N LEU A 101 -9.87 -5.28 11.97
CA LEU A 101 -10.09 -5.82 10.63
C LEU A 101 -8.96 -6.71 10.15
N VAL A 102 -9.34 -7.77 9.44
CA VAL A 102 -8.46 -8.43 8.48
C VAL A 102 -8.71 -7.78 7.12
N THR A 103 -7.65 -7.26 6.48
CA THR A 103 -7.79 -6.63 5.16
C THR A 103 -6.84 -7.23 4.12
N VAL A 104 -7.27 -7.13 2.86
CA VAL A 104 -6.49 -7.50 1.67
C VAL A 104 -6.50 -6.34 0.68
N GLY A 105 -5.35 -6.09 0.07
CA GLY A 105 -5.15 -5.08 -0.95
C GLY A 105 -4.69 -5.68 -2.27
N TYR A 106 -5.14 -5.11 -3.38
CA TYR A 106 -4.46 -5.25 -4.67
C TYR A 106 -4.04 -3.88 -5.19
N ASN A 107 -3.05 -3.89 -6.07
CA ASN A 107 -2.36 -2.68 -6.48
C ASN A 107 -2.32 -2.50 -7.99
N VAL A 108 -2.26 -1.23 -8.39
CA VAL A 108 -1.83 -0.80 -9.73
C VAL A 108 -0.46 -0.15 -9.55
N LEU A 109 0.53 -0.59 -10.33
CA LEU A 109 1.88 -0.05 -10.27
C LEU A 109 2.02 1.03 -11.33
N SER A 110 2.39 2.23 -10.88
CA SER A 110 2.68 3.38 -11.74
C SER A 110 4.16 3.78 -11.56
N PRO A 111 4.76 4.53 -12.50
CA PRO A 111 6.19 4.88 -12.43
C PRO A 111 6.61 5.64 -11.17
N ASN A 112 5.70 6.42 -10.57
CA ASN A 112 5.99 7.33 -9.46
C ASN A 112 5.07 7.19 -8.24
N HIS A 113 4.09 6.28 -8.29
CA HIS A 113 3.18 6.00 -7.19
C HIS A 113 2.61 4.58 -7.32
N ILE A 114 1.94 4.14 -6.27
CA ILE A 114 1.23 2.85 -6.26
C ILE A 114 -0.20 3.14 -5.80
N ASP A 115 -1.18 2.72 -6.58
CA ASP A 115 -2.58 2.77 -6.16
C ASP A 115 -2.93 1.51 -5.38
N TYR A 116 -3.65 1.68 -4.27
CA TYR A 116 -4.13 0.59 -3.43
C TYR A 116 -5.65 0.54 -3.49
N ARG A 117 -6.20 -0.66 -3.68
CA ARG A 117 -7.60 -0.97 -3.40
C ARG A 117 -7.67 -1.95 -2.25
N ILE A 118 -8.13 -1.49 -1.09
CA ILE A 118 -8.11 -2.24 0.18
C ILE A 118 -9.54 -2.64 0.56
N TYR A 119 -9.72 -3.91 0.90
CA TYR A 119 -10.99 -4.51 1.28
C TYR A 119 -10.85 -5.25 2.61
N ARG A 120 -11.88 -5.18 3.45
CA ARG A 120 -11.99 -6.07 4.61
C ARG A 120 -12.44 -7.46 4.17
N VAL A 121 -11.97 -8.48 4.86
CA VAL A 121 -12.44 -9.86 4.73
C VAL A 121 -13.75 -10.04 5.52
N LEU A 122 -14.64 -10.90 5.06
CA LEU A 122 -15.93 -11.24 5.69
C LEU A 122 -15.98 -12.73 6.06
#